data_AF-A0A5C7PB17-F1
#
_entry.id   AF-A0A5C7PB17-F1
#
_cell.length_a   1.000
_cell.length_b   1.000
_cell.length_c   1.000
_cell.angle_alpha   90.00
_cell.angle_beta   90.00
_cell.angle_gamma   90.00
#
_symmetry.space_group_name_H-M   'P 1'
#
loop_
_entity.id
_entity.type
_entity.pdbx_description
1 polymer ?
#
loop_
_entity_poly.entity_id
_entity_poly.type
_entity_poly.pdbx_seq_one_letter_code
_entity_poly.pdbx_strand_id
1 'polypeptide(L)'
;MEQVEGMTELRQKLTTLGPRVERKVCRRAINRGAAVIQKGIRAAAPVGKTRSIKKEIGKKVNAKKKGQITVKIGVGVGRKKKPKPKKTLLGRILGAFRKKSSSTDSASPHGHLVALGTQDRYTGTRTWKTRKGLKRSRQTGNKRAFRGRVAPDPFVKQGTAASQGAAASVIINTMKQGIEQEARKQQ
;
A
#
# COMPACT_ATOMS: atom_id res chain seq x y z
N MET A 1 13.65 -11.98 -22.70
CA MET A 1 12.88 -10.74 -22.46
C MET A 1 12.68 -10.11 -23.82
N GLU A 2 11.55 -10.37 -24.47
CA GLU A 2 11.20 -9.71 -25.72
C GLU A 2 11.26 -8.20 -25.52
N GLN A 3 12.11 -7.54 -26.29
CA GLN A 3 12.02 -6.09 -26.43
C GLN A 3 10.67 -5.83 -27.09
N VAL A 4 9.76 -5.19 -26.37
CA VAL A 4 8.50 -4.72 -26.94
C VAL A 4 8.86 -3.73 -28.05
N GLU A 5 8.71 -4.15 -29.30
CA GLU A 5 8.89 -3.32 -30.49
C GLU A 5 8.14 -1.99 -30.29
N GLY A 6 8.82 -0.87 -30.53
CA GLY A 6 8.27 0.49 -30.35
C GLY A 6 8.59 1.21 -29.04
N MET A 7 9.26 0.58 -28.06
CA MET A 7 9.72 1.28 -26.84
C MET A 7 10.81 2.34 -27.13
N THR A 8 11.70 2.06 -28.07
CA THR A 8 12.75 2.98 -28.54
C THR A 8 12.14 4.20 -29.22
N GLU A 9 11.17 4.00 -30.11
CA GLU A 9 10.44 5.08 -30.78
C GLU A 9 9.67 5.97 -29.79
N LEU A 10 8.98 5.35 -28.81
CA LEU A 10 8.29 6.09 -27.76
C LEU A 10 9.24 6.96 -26.96
N ARG A 11 10.44 6.44 -26.65
CA ARG A 11 11.47 7.20 -25.95
C ARG A 11 11.97 8.39 -26.78
N GLN A 12 12.22 8.19 -28.07
CA GLN A 12 12.63 9.27 -28.97
C GLN A 12 11.56 10.37 -29.04
N LYS A 13 10.31 10.01 -29.33
CA LYS A 13 9.17 10.94 -29.38
C LYS A 13 8.99 11.71 -28.06
N LEU A 14 9.14 11.05 -26.92
CA LEU A 14 9.08 11.71 -25.61
C LEU A 14 10.25 12.67 -25.37
N THR A 15 11.44 12.34 -25.84
CA THR A 15 12.64 13.17 -25.69
C THR A 15 12.49 14.47 -26.49
N THR A 16 11.94 14.38 -27.71
CA THR A 16 11.67 15.55 -28.57
C THR A 16 10.70 16.55 -27.95
N LEU A 17 9.69 16.09 -27.20
CA LEU A 17 8.71 16.94 -26.52
C LEU A 17 9.28 17.69 -25.29
N GLY A 18 10.50 17.38 -24.88
CA GLY A 18 11.20 18.01 -23.78
C GLY A 18 10.94 17.37 -22.40
N PRO A 19 11.87 17.58 -21.44
CA PRO A 19 11.95 16.78 -20.20
C PRO A 19 10.77 17.01 -19.24
N ARG A 20 10.11 18.17 -19.32
CA ARG A 20 8.94 18.47 -18.47
C ARG A 20 7.71 17.68 -18.91
N VAL A 21 7.49 17.60 -20.22
CA VAL A 21 6.37 16.88 -20.82
C VAL A 21 6.57 15.38 -20.65
N GLU A 22 7.78 14.89 -20.95
CA GLU A 22 8.18 13.50 -20.72
C GLU A 22 7.83 13.04 -19.29
N ARG A 23 8.30 13.77 -18.27
CA ARG A 23 8.04 13.43 -16.86
C ARG A 23 6.56 13.39 -16.53
N LYS A 24 5.76 14.30 -17.10
CA LYS A 24 4.32 14.36 -16.89
C LYS A 24 3.63 13.13 -17.50
N VAL A 25 3.95 12.80 -18.74
CA VAL A 25 3.40 11.64 -19.46
C VAL A 25 3.81 10.34 -18.76
N CYS A 26 5.10 10.16 -18.47
CA CYS A 26 5.62 8.99 -17.76
C CYS A 26 4.97 8.82 -16.38
N ARG A 27 4.84 9.90 -15.60
CA ARG A 27 4.18 9.85 -14.28
C ARG A 27 2.72 9.44 -14.39
N ARG A 28 2.00 9.94 -15.41
CA ARG A 28 0.60 9.58 -15.67
C ARG A 28 0.46 8.11 -16.04
N ALA A 29 1.29 7.63 -16.96
CA ALA A 29 1.31 6.25 -17.43
C ALA A 29 1.61 5.27 -16.28
N ILE A 30 2.70 5.52 -15.55
CA ILE A 30 3.10 4.72 -14.39
C ILE A 30 2.01 4.70 -13.31
N ASN A 31 1.37 5.84 -13.02
CA ASN A 31 0.29 5.89 -12.04
C ASN A 31 -0.95 5.08 -12.49
N ARG A 32 -1.27 5.06 -13.79
CA ARG A 32 -2.37 4.26 -14.34
C ARG A 32 -2.04 2.77 -14.31
N GLY A 33 -0.85 2.36 -14.76
CA GLY A 33 -0.39 0.96 -14.66
C GLY A 33 -0.40 0.46 -13.21
N ALA A 34 0.09 1.27 -12.28
CA ALA A 34 0.02 0.96 -10.85
C ALA A 34 -1.41 0.82 -10.32
N ALA A 35 -2.41 1.47 -10.94
CA ALA A 35 -3.82 1.27 -10.58
C ALA A 35 -4.29 -0.14 -10.96
N VAL A 36 -3.86 -0.66 -12.10
CA VAL A 36 -4.19 -2.01 -12.57
C VAL A 36 -3.60 -3.05 -11.63
N ILE A 37 -2.32 -2.89 -11.26
CA ILE A 37 -1.66 -3.79 -10.31
C ILE A 37 -2.37 -3.75 -8.94
N GLN A 38 -2.68 -2.54 -8.46
CA GLN A 38 -3.43 -2.38 -7.22
C GLN A 38 -4.80 -3.09 -7.26
N LYS A 39 -5.51 -3.03 -8.40
CA LYS A 39 -6.77 -3.75 -8.60
C LYS A 39 -6.56 -5.27 -8.59
N GLY A 40 -5.52 -5.77 -9.27
CA GLY A 40 -5.15 -7.20 -9.25
C GLY A 40 -4.87 -7.72 -7.84
N ILE A 41 -4.07 -6.99 -7.05
CA ILE A 41 -3.79 -7.35 -5.65
C ILE A 41 -5.08 -7.32 -4.81
N ARG A 42 -5.98 -6.35 -5.03
CA ARG A 42 -7.28 -6.29 -4.33
C ARG A 42 -8.23 -7.42 -4.71
N ALA A 43 -8.16 -7.90 -5.95
CA ALA A 43 -8.95 -9.03 -6.41
C ALA A 43 -8.47 -10.32 -5.75
N ALA A 44 -7.16 -10.55 -5.70
CA ALA A 44 -6.54 -11.71 -5.06
C ALA A 44 -6.63 -11.69 -3.52
N ALA A 45 -6.80 -10.53 -2.90
CA ALA A 45 -6.82 -10.43 -1.44
C ALA A 45 -7.98 -11.24 -0.82
N PRO A 46 -7.72 -12.02 0.25
CA PRO A 46 -8.71 -12.88 0.87
C PRO A 46 -9.93 -12.08 1.37
N VAL A 47 -11.12 -12.62 1.13
CA VAL A 47 -12.41 -12.01 1.48
C VAL A 47 -13.01 -12.80 2.64
N GLY A 48 -13.25 -12.15 3.80
CA GLY A 48 -13.75 -12.85 4.99
C GLY A 48 -13.60 -12.03 6.27
N LYS A 49 -13.13 -12.65 7.37
CA LYS A 49 -12.79 -11.95 8.64
C LYS A 49 -11.76 -10.82 8.47
N THR A 50 -11.17 -10.71 7.28
CA THR A 50 -10.13 -9.78 6.83
C THR A 50 -10.64 -8.71 5.84
N ARG A 51 -11.95 -8.42 5.78
CA ARG A 51 -12.57 -7.44 4.86
C ARG A 51 -11.87 -6.06 4.80
N SER A 52 -11.12 -5.67 5.84
CA SER A 52 -10.33 -4.43 5.86
C SER A 52 -9.10 -4.44 4.95
N ILE A 53 -8.56 -5.59 4.56
CA ILE A 53 -7.31 -5.71 3.76
C ILE A 53 -7.41 -4.98 2.43
N LYS A 54 -8.54 -5.13 1.72
CA LYS A 54 -8.77 -4.45 0.44
C LYS A 54 -8.64 -2.93 0.55
N LYS A 55 -9.06 -2.36 1.69
CA LYS A 55 -8.92 -0.93 2.01
C LYS A 55 -7.49 -0.55 2.43
N GLU A 56 -6.71 -1.52 2.94
CA GLU A 56 -5.31 -1.32 3.30
C GLU A 56 -4.38 -1.32 2.10
N ILE A 57 -4.76 -1.97 1.00
CA ILE A 57 -3.97 -2.01 -0.24
C ILE A 57 -4.03 -0.65 -0.95
N GLY A 58 -2.89 0.01 -0.96
CA GLY A 58 -2.69 1.33 -1.56
C GLY A 58 -1.53 1.36 -2.52
N LYS A 59 -1.35 2.52 -3.15
CA LYS A 59 -0.19 2.84 -3.99
C LYS A 59 0.36 4.22 -3.64
N LYS A 60 1.67 4.39 -3.81
CA LYS A 60 2.37 5.67 -3.63
C LYS A 60 3.36 5.86 -4.77
N VAL A 61 3.20 6.96 -5.51
CA VAL A 61 4.10 7.35 -6.60
C VAL A 61 5.05 8.43 -6.08
N ASN A 62 6.35 8.19 -6.19
CA ASN A 62 7.39 9.15 -5.86
C ASN A 62 8.18 9.49 -7.13
N ALA A 63 8.31 10.78 -7.44
CA ALA A 63 9.24 11.26 -8.45
C ALA A 63 10.51 11.77 -7.75
N LYS A 64 11.69 11.34 -8.20
CA LYS A 64 12.99 11.82 -7.70
C LYS A 64 13.55 12.92 -8.61
N LYS A 65 14.54 13.69 -8.11
CA LYS A 65 15.16 14.82 -8.81
C LYS A 65 15.76 14.44 -10.20
N LYS A 66 16.29 13.22 -10.36
CA LYS A 66 16.90 12.73 -11.61
C LYS A 66 15.89 12.12 -12.61
N GLY A 67 14.61 12.51 -12.57
CA GLY A 67 13.57 11.97 -13.46
C GLY A 67 13.13 10.52 -13.16
N GLN A 68 13.79 9.82 -12.23
CA GLN A 68 13.39 8.48 -11.81
C GLN A 68 12.02 8.52 -11.10
N ILE A 69 11.06 7.75 -11.63
CA ILE A 69 9.74 7.58 -11.03
C ILE A 69 9.68 6.19 -10.39
N THR A 70 9.42 6.15 -9.09
CA THR A 70 9.25 4.89 -8.34
C THR A 70 7.83 4.79 -7.81
N VAL A 71 7.27 3.59 -7.90
CA VAL A 71 5.95 3.29 -7.32
C VAL A 71 6.08 2.19 -6.29
N LYS A 72 5.45 2.40 -5.14
CA LYS A 72 5.23 1.38 -4.14
C LYS A 72 3.76 0.99 -4.18
N ILE A 73 3.48 -0.31 -4.20
CA ILE A 73 2.11 -0.87 -4.15
C ILE A 73 2.12 -1.96 -3.09
N GLY A 74 1.07 -2.00 -2.27
CA GLY A 74 0.95 -3.04 -1.26
C GLY A 74 0.12 -2.61 -0.06
N VAL A 75 0.16 -3.43 0.98
CA VAL A 75 -0.60 -3.22 2.20
C VAL A 75 0.01 -2.09 3.03
N GLY A 76 -0.84 -1.14 3.47
CA GLY A 76 -0.42 0.01 4.28
C GLY A 76 0.26 1.13 3.49
N VAL A 77 0.41 0.98 2.18
CA VAL A 77 1.10 1.97 1.34
C VAL A 77 0.19 3.17 1.04
N GLY A 78 0.76 4.37 1.06
CA GLY A 78 0.05 5.59 0.64
C GLY A 78 -1.01 6.09 1.63
N ARG A 79 -1.09 5.52 2.83
CA ARG A 79 -2.00 5.98 3.88
C ARG A 79 -1.62 7.40 4.30
N LYS A 80 -2.55 8.35 4.14
CA LYS A 80 -2.44 9.67 4.76
C LYS A 80 -2.60 9.49 6.27
N LYS A 81 -1.72 10.13 7.06
CA LYS A 81 -1.93 10.22 8.51
C LYS A 81 -3.28 10.90 8.73
N LYS A 82 -4.15 10.32 9.56
CA LYS A 82 -5.38 11.01 9.96
C LYS A 82 -4.98 12.33 10.63
N PRO A 83 -5.62 13.46 10.28
CA PRO A 83 -5.34 14.71 10.97
C PRO A 83 -5.59 14.50 12.46
N LYS A 84 -4.66 14.99 13.30
CA LYS A 84 -4.88 14.99 14.76
C LYS A 84 -6.16 15.79 15.02
N PRO A 85 -7.06 15.34 15.91
CA PRO A 85 -8.23 16.13 16.27
C PRO A 85 -7.75 17.50 16.77
N LYS A 86 -8.31 18.58 16.23
CA LYS A 86 -8.00 19.94 16.69
C LYS A 86 -8.40 20.02 18.17
N LYS A 87 -7.54 20.60 19.02
CA LYS A 87 -7.79 20.81 20.45
C LYS A 87 -8.84 21.92 20.72
N THR A 88 -9.78 22.14 19.82
CA THR A 88 -10.83 23.14 20.01
C THR A 88 -11.87 22.61 20.99
N LEU A 89 -12.53 23.51 21.73
CA LEU A 89 -13.58 23.16 22.70
C LEU A 89 -14.71 22.36 22.03
N LEU A 90 -15.12 22.80 20.83
CA LEU A 90 -16.05 22.07 19.95
C LEU A 90 -15.52 20.70 19.50
N GLY A 91 -14.22 20.56 19.22
CA GLY A 91 -13.58 19.28 18.89
C GLY A 91 -13.51 18.31 20.07
N ARG A 92 -13.46 18.82 21.30
CA ARG A 92 -13.59 18.03 22.55
C ARG A 92 -15.03 17.58 22.77
N ILE A 93 -16.00 18.46 22.59
CA ILE A 93 -17.43 18.15 22.78
C ILE A 93 -17.92 17.16 21.70
N LEU A 94 -17.70 17.45 20.42
CA LEU A 94 -18.04 16.53 19.31
C LEU A 94 -17.20 15.24 19.34
N GLY A 95 -15.96 15.32 19.85
CA GLY A 95 -15.11 14.15 20.04
C GLY A 95 -15.61 13.20 21.13
N ALA A 96 -16.32 13.71 22.14
CA ALA A 96 -16.91 12.93 23.22
C ALA A 96 -18.14 12.13 22.75
N PHE A 97 -18.93 12.68 21.82
CA PHE A 97 -20.08 11.99 21.20
C PHE A 97 -19.70 11.00 20.10
N ARG A 98 -18.43 10.95 19.70
CA ARG A 98 -17.96 9.99 18.70
C ARG A 98 -17.90 8.61 19.35
N LYS A 99 -19.00 7.86 19.20
CA LYS A 99 -19.20 6.46 19.60
C LYS A 99 -17.87 5.70 19.52
N LYS A 100 -17.27 5.39 20.67
CA LYS A 100 -16.18 4.42 20.77
C LYS A 100 -16.80 3.11 20.28
N SER A 101 -16.57 2.74 19.02
CA SER A 101 -16.91 1.41 18.53
C SER A 101 -16.24 0.43 19.47
N SER A 102 -17.05 -0.26 20.28
CA SER A 102 -16.59 -1.27 21.22
C SER A 102 -15.76 -2.30 20.46
N SER A 103 -14.62 -2.67 21.04
CA SER A 103 -13.62 -3.60 20.48
C SER A 103 -14.10 -5.05 20.32
N THR A 104 -15.41 -5.26 20.24
CA THR A 104 -16.07 -6.56 20.09
C THR A 104 -16.43 -6.88 18.64
N ASP A 105 -16.39 -5.91 17.73
CA ASP A 105 -16.36 -6.20 16.29
C ASP A 105 -15.05 -6.91 15.98
N SER A 106 -15.15 -8.22 15.76
CA SER A 106 -14.07 -9.16 15.40
C SER A 106 -12.84 -8.44 14.88
N ALA A 107 -11.81 -8.27 15.73
CA ALA A 107 -10.61 -7.52 15.39
C ALA A 107 -9.96 -8.16 14.16
N SER A 108 -10.28 -7.64 12.97
CA SER A 108 -9.68 -8.12 11.73
C SER A 108 -8.17 -7.94 11.88
N PRO A 109 -7.37 -9.00 11.65
CA PRO A 109 -5.93 -8.88 11.75
C PRO A 109 -5.46 -7.77 10.81
N HIS A 110 -4.48 -6.97 11.26
CA HIS A 110 -3.90 -5.91 10.43
C HIS A 110 -3.42 -6.53 9.11
N GLY A 111 -3.68 -5.88 7.98
CA GLY A 111 -3.47 -6.53 6.68
C GLY A 111 -2.01 -6.88 6.40
N HIS A 112 -1.05 -6.18 7.01
CA HIS A 112 0.37 -6.53 6.90
C HIS A 112 0.69 -7.86 7.60
N LEU A 113 -0.04 -8.23 8.67
CA LEU A 113 0.09 -9.53 9.33
C LEU A 113 -0.47 -10.66 8.48
N VAL A 114 -1.44 -10.39 7.61
CA VAL A 114 -1.97 -11.38 6.67
C VAL A 114 -1.03 -11.55 5.48
N ALA A 115 -0.46 -10.45 4.97
CA ALA A 115 0.47 -10.50 3.84
C ALA A 115 1.83 -11.14 4.19
N LEU A 116 2.33 -10.92 5.42
CA LEU A 116 3.65 -11.41 5.85
C LEU A 116 3.57 -12.60 6.81
N GLY A 117 2.38 -12.89 7.33
CA GLY A 117 2.23 -13.76 8.48
C GLY A 117 2.71 -13.10 9.77
N THR A 118 2.53 -13.81 10.87
CA THR A 118 3.15 -13.48 12.16
C THR A 118 4.33 -14.40 12.40
N GLN A 119 5.52 -13.84 12.67
CA GLN A 119 6.62 -14.62 13.25
C GLN A 119 6.31 -14.97 14.71
N ASP A 120 6.74 -16.14 15.16
CA ASP A 120 6.65 -16.51 16.58
C ASP A 120 7.47 -15.51 17.40
N ARG A 121 6.78 -14.69 18.20
CA ARG A 121 7.42 -13.77 19.14
C ARG A 121 7.59 -14.48 20.48
N TYR A 122 8.84 -14.85 20.76
CA TYR A 122 9.25 -15.36 22.08
C TYR A 122 9.30 -14.21 23.07
N THR A 123 8.16 -13.76 23.59
CA THR A 123 8.20 -12.74 24.62
C THR A 123 8.60 -13.31 25.97
N GLY A 124 8.37 -14.61 26.20
CA GLY A 124 8.84 -15.35 27.37
C GLY A 124 8.78 -14.53 28.66
N THR A 125 7.77 -13.69 28.88
CA THR A 125 7.72 -12.76 30.02
C THR A 125 6.71 -13.30 31.02
N ARG A 126 7.16 -13.44 32.25
CA ARG A 126 6.30 -13.75 33.39
C ARG A 126 5.99 -12.44 34.09
N THR A 127 4.70 -12.12 34.18
CA THR A 127 4.20 -10.95 34.91
C THR A 127 3.50 -11.42 36.17
N TRP A 128 3.81 -10.82 37.31
CA TRP A 128 3.13 -11.07 38.57
C TRP A 128 2.84 -9.76 39.29
N LYS A 129 1.88 -9.78 40.23
CA LYS A 129 1.60 -8.65 41.12
C LYS A 129 2.39 -8.85 42.41
N THR A 130 3.01 -7.79 42.90
CA THR A 130 3.58 -7.79 44.25
C THR A 130 2.45 -7.62 45.29
N ARG A 131 2.76 -7.88 46.56
CA ARG A 131 1.83 -7.68 47.69
C ARG A 131 1.28 -6.24 47.78
N LYS A 132 2.03 -5.25 47.25
CA LYS A 132 1.62 -3.83 47.13
C LYS A 132 0.83 -3.52 45.85
N GLY A 133 0.42 -4.52 45.08
CA GLY A 133 -0.37 -4.36 43.84
C GLY A 133 0.42 -3.96 42.58
N LEU A 134 1.74 -3.72 42.69
CA LEU A 134 2.58 -3.34 41.55
C LEU A 134 2.79 -4.53 40.60
N LYS A 135 2.60 -4.31 39.30
CA LYS A 135 2.90 -5.32 38.27
C LYS A 135 4.40 -5.33 37.97
N ARG A 136 5.07 -6.46 38.22
CA ARG A 136 6.46 -6.71 37.82
C ARG A 136 6.46 -7.71 36.67
N SER A 137 7.36 -7.53 35.70
CA SER A 137 7.56 -8.47 34.59
C SER A 137 9.03 -8.86 34.48
N ARG A 138 9.32 -10.14 34.29
CA ARG A 138 10.68 -10.66 34.03
C ARG A 138 10.69 -11.46 32.73
N GLN A 139 11.71 -11.26 31.90
CA GLN A 139 12.02 -12.18 30.80
C GLN A 139 12.51 -13.52 31.39
N THR A 140 11.71 -14.56 31.19
CA THR A 140 11.95 -15.94 31.63
C THR A 140 12.65 -16.81 30.59
N GLY A 141 12.87 -16.34 29.35
CA GLY A 141 13.53 -17.13 28.29
C GLY A 141 12.70 -18.29 27.74
N ASN A 142 11.63 -18.71 28.45
CA ASN A 142 10.75 -19.80 28.04
C ASN A 142 9.95 -19.46 26.77
N LYS A 143 9.86 -20.43 25.84
CA LYS A 143 9.02 -20.34 24.64
C LYS A 143 7.55 -20.30 25.07
N ARG A 144 6.93 -19.12 25.09
CA ARG A 144 5.48 -18.97 25.24
C ARG A 144 4.85 -18.80 23.86
N ALA A 145 3.89 -19.65 23.52
CA ALA A 145 3.16 -19.56 22.26
C ALA A 145 2.41 -18.21 22.17
N PHE A 146 2.66 -17.44 21.12
CA PHE A 146 1.96 -16.18 20.89
C PHE A 146 0.48 -16.46 20.55
N ARG A 147 -0.44 -15.73 21.20
CA ARG A 147 -1.87 -15.78 20.86
C ARG A 147 -2.14 -14.85 19.68
N GLY A 148 -2.63 -15.40 18.57
CA GLY A 148 -2.96 -14.64 17.36
C GLY A 148 -2.06 -14.93 16.15
N ARG A 149 -1.84 -16.22 15.85
CA ARG A 149 -1.13 -16.65 14.64
C ARG A 149 -1.95 -16.32 13.40
N VAL A 150 -1.32 -15.66 12.44
CA VAL A 150 -1.87 -15.42 11.12
C VAL A 150 -0.92 -16.07 10.12
N ALA A 151 -1.41 -17.05 9.36
CA ALA A 151 -0.64 -17.67 8.30
C ALA A 151 -0.35 -16.63 7.19
N PRO A 152 0.86 -16.60 6.63
CA PRO A 152 1.17 -15.73 5.51
C PRO A 152 0.35 -16.12 4.29
N ASP A 153 -0.26 -15.14 3.63
CA ASP A 153 -1.03 -15.31 2.40
C ASP A 153 -0.28 -14.64 1.22
N PRO A 154 0.05 -15.40 0.14
CA PRO A 154 0.80 -14.88 -1.01
C PRO A 154 -0.04 -14.03 -1.98
N PHE A 155 -1.25 -13.59 -1.62
CA PHE A 155 -2.15 -12.83 -2.50
C PHE A 155 -1.51 -11.60 -3.18
N VAL A 156 -0.54 -10.95 -2.54
CA VAL A 156 0.18 -9.81 -3.15
C VAL A 156 0.99 -10.26 -4.36
N LYS A 157 1.71 -11.38 -4.24
CA LYS A 157 2.50 -11.94 -5.35
C LYS A 157 1.57 -12.41 -6.47
N GLN A 158 0.53 -13.16 -6.12
CA GLN A 158 -0.46 -13.67 -7.08
C GLN A 158 -1.16 -12.54 -7.84
N GLY A 159 -1.69 -11.56 -7.13
CA GLY A 159 -2.39 -10.42 -7.75
C GLY A 159 -1.46 -9.54 -8.59
N THR A 160 -0.18 -9.44 -8.24
CA THR A 160 0.82 -8.72 -9.06
C THR A 160 1.11 -9.47 -10.36
N ALA A 161 1.39 -10.78 -10.26
CA ALA A 161 1.67 -11.61 -11.43
C ALA A 161 0.49 -11.60 -12.42
N ALA A 162 -0.74 -11.78 -11.92
CA ALA A 162 -1.95 -11.79 -12.74
C ALA A 162 -2.24 -10.44 -13.45
N SER A 163 -1.70 -9.33 -12.94
CA SER A 163 -2.00 -7.98 -13.47
C SER A 163 -0.83 -7.34 -14.22
N GLN A 164 0.34 -7.99 -14.29
CA GLN A 164 1.55 -7.43 -14.86
C GLN A 164 1.41 -7.15 -16.38
N GLY A 165 0.86 -8.10 -17.15
CA GLY A 165 0.64 -7.91 -18.59
C GLY A 165 -0.34 -6.77 -18.88
N ALA A 166 -1.49 -6.74 -18.20
CA ALA A 166 -2.47 -5.67 -18.33
C ALA A 166 -1.94 -4.29 -17.87
N ALA A 167 -1.06 -4.27 -16.88
CA ALA A 167 -0.42 -3.03 -16.45
C ALA A 167 0.55 -2.49 -17.50
N ALA A 168 1.32 -3.37 -18.15
CA ALA A 168 2.25 -3.00 -19.22
C ALA A 168 1.51 -2.39 -20.42
N SER A 169 0.43 -3.02 -20.88
CA SER A 169 -0.38 -2.49 -21.98
C SER A 169 -1.00 -1.12 -21.66
N VAL A 170 -1.54 -0.95 -20.45
CA VAL A 170 -2.08 0.34 -19.99
C VAL A 170 -1.03 1.44 -19.91
N ILE A 171 0.20 1.10 -19.52
CA ILE A 171 1.33 2.04 -19.50
C ILE A 171 1.64 2.50 -20.93
N ILE A 172 1.83 1.56 -21.86
CA ILE A 172 2.14 1.85 -23.27
C ILE A 172 1.04 2.72 -23.89
N ASN A 173 -0.23 2.32 -23.74
CA ASN A 173 -1.37 3.05 -24.29
C ASN A 173 -1.49 4.46 -23.71
N THR A 174 -1.23 4.61 -22.41
CA THR A 174 -1.26 5.94 -21.78
C THR A 174 -0.10 6.83 -22.25
N MET A 175 1.07 6.24 -22.53
CA MET A 175 2.20 7.00 -23.10
C MET A 175 1.89 7.46 -24.52
N LYS A 176 1.38 6.58 -25.39
CA LYS A 176 0.94 6.92 -26.76
C LYS A 176 -0.05 8.09 -26.76
N GLN A 177 -1.15 7.95 -26.00
CA GLN A 177 -2.15 9.01 -25.83
C GLN A 177 -1.57 10.31 -25.29
N GLY A 178 -0.62 10.22 -24.35
CA GLY A 178 0.04 11.39 -23.76
C GLY A 178 0.91 12.14 -24.77
N ILE A 179 1.64 11.41 -25.63
CA ILE A 179 2.46 11.98 -26.69
C ILE A 179 1.58 12.69 -27.72
N GLU A 180 0.53 12.00 -28.21
CA GLU A 180 -0.41 12.57 -29.19
C GLU A 180 -1.10 13.84 -28.66
N GLN A 181 -1.51 13.85 -27.39
CA GLN A 181 -2.14 15.00 -26.77
C GLN A 181 -1.21 16.21 -26.64
N GLU A 182 0.08 16.00 -26.46
CA GLU A 182 1.04 17.11 -26.30
C GLU A 182 1.59 17.56 -27.66
N ALA A 183 1.73 16.66 -28.64
CA ALA A 183 2.06 16.99 -30.02
C ALA A 183 0.99 17.90 -30.66
N ARG A 184 -0.30 17.61 -30.43
CA ARG A 184 -1.42 18.44 -30.91
C ARG A 184 -1.46 19.86 -30.33
N LYS A 185 -0.75 20.13 -29.24
CA LYS A 185 -0.70 21.48 -28.63
C LYS A 185 0.47 22.31 -29.12
N GLN A 186 1.41 21.69 -29.83
CA GLN A 186 2.59 22.35 -30.39
C GLN A 186 2.36 22.77 -31.86
N GLN A 187 1.31 22.23 -32.48
CA GLN A 187 0.74 22.71 -33.74
C GLN A 187 -0.21 23.87 -33.44
#